data_AF-A0A402CV47-F1
#
_entry.id   AF-A0A402CV47-F1
#
_cell.length_a   1.000
_cell.length_b   1.000
_cell.length_c   1.000
_cell.angle_alpha   90.00
_cell.angle_beta   90.00
_cell.angle_gamma   90.00
#
_symmetry.space_group_name_H-M   'P 1'
#
loop_
_entity.id
_entity.type
_entity.pdbx_description
1 polymer ?
#
loop_
_entity_poly.entity_id
_entity_poly.type
_entity_poly.pdbx_seq_one_letter_code
_entity_poly.pdbx_strand_id
1 'polypeptide(L)'
;MDYELRREFLRTGNTSAVQRLDAFHAAETDRYRPLSTPDIRLAAQLWASARNKGNVTAPPEALDADVLIAAQSLRLQPEQFGLSSVIIATENVNHLSVLAVSAHWSSISV
;
A
#
# COMPACT_ATOMS: atom_id res chain seq x y z
N MET A 1 3.12 -1.83 4.28
CA MET A 1 3.19 -0.65 5.16
C MET A 1 4.01 -0.96 6.39
N ASP A 2 5.17 -0.31 6.56
CA ASP A 2 5.95 -0.41 7.80
C ASP A 2 5.14 0.13 8.99
N TYR A 3 4.63 1.36 8.85
CA TYR A 3 3.97 2.10 9.92
C TYR A 3 2.86 1.31 10.62
N GLU A 4 1.95 0.68 9.87
CA GLU A 4 0.82 -0.04 10.47
C GLU A 4 1.21 -1.30 11.23
N LEU A 5 2.17 -2.07 10.71
CA LEU A 5 2.69 -3.24 11.41
C LEU A 5 3.50 -2.82 12.63
N ARG A 6 4.41 -1.85 12.43
CA ARG A 6 5.30 -1.36 13.47
C ARG A 6 4.53 -0.74 14.63
N ARG A 7 3.53 0.12 14.38
CA ARG A 7 2.76 0.76 15.45
C ARG A 7 2.02 -0.26 16.30
N GLU A 8 1.54 -1.36 15.71
CA GLU A 8 0.83 -2.41 16.43
C GLU A 8 1.79 -3.31 17.22
N PHE A 9 2.94 -3.66 16.65
CA PHE A 9 3.99 -4.37 17.39
C PHE A 9 4.52 -3.54 18.56
N LEU A 10 4.69 -2.23 18.39
CA LEU A 10 5.09 -1.33 19.47
C LEU A 10 4.00 -1.22 20.54
N ARG A 11 2.73 -1.01 20.15
CA ARG A 11 1.58 -0.94 21.07
C ARG A 11 1.43 -2.20 21.92
N THR A 12 1.72 -3.37 21.34
CA THR A 12 1.64 -4.67 22.03
C THR A 12 2.94 -5.07 22.74
N GLY A 13 4.01 -4.26 22.65
CA GLY A 13 5.31 -4.57 23.26
C GLY A 13 6.04 -5.75 22.61
N ASN A 14 5.68 -6.13 21.37
CA ASN A 14 6.26 -7.27 20.67
C ASN A 14 7.60 -6.90 20.03
N THR A 15 8.64 -6.79 20.86
CA THR A 15 10.01 -6.46 20.44
C THR A 15 10.55 -7.45 19.40
N SER A 16 10.22 -8.73 19.51
CA SER A 16 10.64 -9.76 18.55
C SER A 16 10.10 -9.50 17.14
N ALA A 17 8.85 -9.02 17.02
CA ALA A 17 8.24 -8.71 15.74
C ALA A 17 8.83 -7.44 15.12
N VAL A 18 9.15 -6.43 15.94
CA VAL A 18 9.87 -5.23 15.49
C VAL A 18 11.25 -5.61 14.94
N GLN A 19 12.01 -6.45 15.63
CA GLN A 19 13.32 -6.91 15.15
C GLN A 19 13.24 -7.68 13.83
N ARG A 20 12.24 -8.56 13.67
CA ARG A 20 12.02 -9.26 12.40
C ARG A 20 11.64 -8.29 11.27
N LEU A 21 10.83 -7.29 11.57
CA LEU A 21 10.45 -6.24 10.63
C LEU A 21 11.68 -5.43 10.19
N ASP A 22 12.55 -5.04 11.13
CA ASP A 22 13.79 -4.32 10.83
C ASP A 22 14.74 -5.17 9.97
N ALA A 23 14.91 -6.46 10.30
CA ALA A 23 15.73 -7.37 9.52
C ALA A 23 15.17 -7.58 8.10
N PHE A 24 13.85 -7.68 7.95
CA PHE A 24 13.19 -7.76 6.64
C PHE A 24 13.51 -6.52 5.79
N HIS A 25 13.57 -5.33 6.39
CA HIS A 25 13.90 -4.09 5.67
C HIS A 25 15.37 -3.98 5.31
N ALA A 26 16.26 -4.38 6.22
CA ALA A 26 17.69 -4.38 5.96
C ALA A 26 18.12 -5.34 4.84
N ALA A 27 17.29 -6.35 4.53
CA ALA A 27 17.60 -7.34 3.51
C ALA A 27 17.55 -6.81 2.06
N GLU A 28 16.93 -5.66 1.79
CA GLU A 28 16.82 -5.08 0.45
C GLU A 28 16.80 -3.55 0.50
N THR A 29 17.73 -2.88 -0.19
CA THR A 29 17.93 -1.43 -0.08
C THR A 29 16.79 -0.60 -0.66
N ASP A 30 16.12 -1.11 -1.70
CA ASP A 30 15.03 -0.42 -2.38
C ASP A 30 13.64 -0.98 -2.04
N ARG A 31 13.52 -1.63 -0.87
CA ARG A 31 12.25 -2.21 -0.41
C ARG A 31 11.15 -1.17 -0.24
N TYR A 32 11.52 0.09 0.04
CA TYR A 32 10.59 1.18 0.26
C TYR A 32 10.68 2.26 -0.79
N ARG A 33 9.51 2.64 -1.32
CA ARG A 33 9.34 3.88 -2.06
C ARG A 33 8.90 4.99 -1.09
N PRO A 34 9.65 6.11 -1.01
CA PRO A 34 9.22 7.26 -0.23
C PRO A 34 7.84 7.78 -0.64
N LEU A 35 7.04 8.17 0.34
CA LEU A 35 5.76 8.82 0.08
C LEU A 35 5.99 10.27 -0.32
N SER A 36 5.69 10.61 -1.57
CA SER A 36 5.88 11.96 -2.11
C SER A 36 4.60 12.80 -1.99
N THR A 37 4.73 14.13 -2.01
CA THR A 37 3.55 15.03 -2.03
C THR A 37 2.59 14.73 -3.19
N PRO A 38 3.06 14.43 -4.41
CA PRO A 38 2.17 13.96 -5.48
C PRO A 38 1.41 12.67 -5.17
N ASP A 39 2.00 11.71 -4.45
CA ASP A 39 1.31 10.48 -4.04
C ASP A 39 0.16 10.80 -3.08
N ILE A 40 0.40 11.66 -2.09
CA ILE A 40 -0.61 12.11 -1.12
C ILE A 40 -1.76 12.84 -1.83
N ARG A 41 -1.47 13.72 -2.79
CA ARG A 41 -2.49 14.47 -3.54
C ARG A 41 -3.36 13.54 -4.39
N LEU A 42 -2.75 12.55 -5.06
CA LEU A 42 -3.50 11.55 -5.81
C LEU A 42 -4.36 10.68 -4.89
N ALA A 43 -3.82 10.25 -3.75
CA ALA A 43 -4.58 9.49 -2.76
C ALA A 43 -5.83 10.25 -2.29
N ALA A 44 -5.72 11.54 -1.98
CA ALA A 44 -6.88 12.36 -1.60
C ALA A 44 -7.96 12.41 -2.70
N GLN A 45 -7.56 12.48 -3.98
CA GLN A 45 -8.49 12.45 -5.12
C GLN A 45 -9.18 11.09 -5.25
N LEU A 46 -8.41 10.00 -5.12
CA LEU A 46 -8.93 8.63 -5.18
C LEU A 46 -9.94 8.38 -4.04
N TRP A 47 -9.59 8.77 -2.81
CA TRP A 47 -10.46 8.64 -1.63
C TRP A 47 -11.78 9.37 -1.82
N ALA A 48 -11.73 10.64 -2.25
CA ALA A 48 -12.93 11.44 -2.49
C ALA A 48 -13.80 10.84 -3.60
N SER A 49 -13.18 10.39 -4.70
CA SER A 49 -13.88 9.76 -5.83
C SER A 49 -14.57 8.45 -5.42
N ALA A 50 -13.88 7.58 -4.69
CA ALA A 50 -14.44 6.31 -4.21
C ALA A 50 -15.65 6.55 -3.31
N ARG A 51 -15.53 7.46 -2.32
CA ARG A 51 -16.63 7.82 -1.42
C ARG A 51 -17.83 8.42 -2.13
N ASN A 52 -17.61 9.34 -3.06
CA ASN A 52 -18.71 9.96 -3.82
C ASN A 52 -19.47 8.93 -4.68
N LYS A 53 -18.86 7.80 -5.00
CA LYS A 53 -19.47 6.67 -5.72
C LYS A 53 -20.12 5.64 -4.80
N GLY A 54 -20.11 5.85 -3.48
CA GLY A 54 -20.62 4.90 -2.50
C GLY A 54 -19.65 3.76 -2.14
N ASN A 55 -18.42 3.78 -2.66
CA ASN A 55 -17.40 2.80 -2.33
C ASN A 55 -16.64 3.27 -1.08
N VAL A 56 -17.06 2.78 0.08
CA VAL A 56 -16.45 3.10 1.37
C VAL A 56 -15.40 2.04 1.70
N THR A 57 -14.14 2.36 1.48
CA THR A 57 -12.98 1.49 1.80
C THR A 57 -12.54 1.61 3.27
N ALA A 58 -12.86 2.73 3.92
CA ALA A 58 -12.62 2.98 5.35
C ALA A 58 -13.58 4.05 5.94
N PRO A 59 -13.71 4.15 7.28
CA PRO A 59 -14.42 5.24 7.95
C PRO A 59 -13.91 6.64 7.55
N PRO A 60 -14.75 7.69 7.60
CA PRO A 60 -14.36 9.03 7.14
C PRO A 60 -13.13 9.63 7.82
N GLU A 61 -12.94 9.29 9.10
CA GLU A 61 -11.84 9.73 9.95
C GLU A 61 -10.55 8.93 9.75
N ALA A 62 -10.60 7.82 9.02
CA ALA A 62 -9.43 7.00 8.76
C ALA A 62 -8.58 7.62 7.64
N LEU A 63 -7.25 7.51 7.78
CA LEU A 63 -6.30 7.91 6.73
C LEU A 63 -6.46 7.09 5.44
N ASP A 64 -7.01 5.88 5.54
CA ASP A 64 -7.22 4.92 4.46
C ASP A 64 -5.95 4.62 3.66
N ALA A 65 -5.12 3.75 4.23
CA ALA A 65 -3.81 3.51 3.67
C ALA A 65 -3.83 2.61 2.41
N ASP A 66 -4.93 1.90 2.15
CA ASP A 66 -5.16 1.22 0.87
C ASP A 66 -5.18 2.24 -0.28
N VAL A 67 -5.76 3.42 -0.04
CA VAL A 67 -5.76 4.51 -1.03
C VAL A 67 -4.36 5.09 -1.27
N LEU A 68 -3.52 5.15 -0.23
CA LEU A 68 -2.12 5.56 -0.37
C LEU A 68 -1.32 4.55 -1.22
N ILE A 69 -1.51 3.24 -0.98
CA ILE A 69 -0.88 2.17 -1.77
C ILE A 69 -1.36 2.23 -3.21
N ALA A 70 -2.67 2.41 -3.43
CA ALA A 70 -3.24 2.56 -4.77
C ALA A 70 -2.63 3.76 -5.50
N ALA A 71 -2.54 4.92 -4.85
CA ALA A 71 -1.92 6.11 -5.45
C ALA A 71 -0.44 5.89 -5.83
N GLN A 72 0.36 5.25 -4.97
CA GLN A 72 1.74 4.92 -5.30
C GLN A 72 1.84 3.93 -6.46
N SER A 73 0.96 2.93 -6.52
CA SER A 73 0.92 1.95 -7.62
C SER A 73 0.65 2.60 -8.97
N LEU A 74 -0.30 3.54 -9.02
CA LEU A 74 -0.66 4.27 -10.24
C LEU A 74 0.41 5.28 -10.67
N ARG A 75 1.31 5.67 -9.76
CA ARG A 75 2.41 6.60 -10.02
C ARG A 75 3.75 5.90 -10.25
N LEU A 76 3.79 4.58 -10.13
CA LEU A 76 4.93 3.78 -10.57
C LEU A 76 4.94 3.75 -12.09
N GLN A 77 6.13 3.94 -12.67
CA GLN A 77 6.37 3.80 -14.11
C GLN A 77 7.08 2.45 -14.30
N PRO A 78 6.34 1.36 -14.56
CA PRO A 78 6.92 0.02 -14.61
C PRO A 78 8.03 -0.11 -15.67
N GLU A 79 7.99 0.72 -16.71
CA GLU A 79 8.98 0.74 -17.79
C GLU A 79 10.38 1.12 -17.29
N GLN A 80 10.47 1.92 -16.22
CA GLN A 80 11.74 2.26 -15.57
C GLN A 80 12.44 1.04 -14.95
N PHE A 81 11.67 -0.04 -14.73
CA PHE A 81 12.14 -1.30 -14.16
C PHE A 81 12.14 -2.44 -15.20
N GLY A 82 11.89 -2.13 -16.48
CA GLY A 82 11.76 -3.15 -17.54
C GLY A 82 10.50 -4.01 -17.41
N LEU A 83 9.47 -3.53 -16.69
CA LEU A 83 8.21 -4.23 -16.47
C LEU A 83 7.11 -3.63 -17.35
N SER A 84 6.09 -4.44 -17.66
CA SER A 84 4.92 -4.01 -18.46
C SER A 84 3.77 -3.44 -17.62
N SER A 85 3.75 -3.74 -16.33
CA SER A 85 2.62 -3.39 -15.45
C SER A 85 3.01 -3.43 -13.98
N VAL A 86 2.21 -2.75 -13.15
CA VAL A 86 2.26 -2.80 -11.69
C VAL A 86 1.00 -3.48 -11.19
N ILE A 87 1.14 -4.46 -10.29
CA ILE A 87 0.03 -5.16 -9.64
C ILE A 87 0.23 -5.05 -8.13
N ILE A 88 -0.82 -4.62 -7.41
CA ILE A 88 -0.81 -4.66 -5.94
C ILE A 88 -1.10 -6.10 -5.49
N ALA A 89 -0.11 -6.74 -4.89
CA ALA A 89 -0.28 -8.03 -4.20
C ALA A 89 -0.99 -7.81 -2.85
N THR A 90 -2.14 -8.43 -2.65
CA THR A 90 -2.96 -8.23 -1.44
C THR A 90 -3.80 -9.46 -1.11
N GLU A 91 -4.25 -9.60 0.14
CA GLU A 91 -5.36 -10.51 0.48
C GLU A 91 -6.73 -9.81 0.33
N ASN A 92 -6.76 -8.47 0.36
CA ASN A 92 -7.97 -7.66 0.30
C ASN A 92 -8.21 -7.07 -1.10
N VAL A 93 -8.37 -7.93 -2.10
CA VAL A 93 -8.54 -7.52 -3.51
C VAL A 93 -9.81 -6.66 -3.69
N ASN A 94 -10.87 -6.94 -2.93
CA ASN A 94 -12.13 -6.22 -3.05
C ASN A 94 -11.99 -4.72 -2.73
N HIS A 95 -11.17 -4.35 -1.73
CA HIS A 95 -10.96 -2.94 -1.39
C HIS A 95 -10.06 -2.23 -2.40
N LEU A 96 -9.04 -2.92 -2.93
CA LEU A 96 -8.04 -2.29 -3.79
C LEU A 96 -8.44 -2.26 -5.27
N SER A 97 -9.21 -3.23 -5.75
CA SER A 97 -9.62 -3.34 -7.16
C SER A 97 -10.50 -2.18 -7.65
N VAL A 98 -11.17 -1.46 -6.74
CA VAL A 98 -11.92 -0.24 -7.09
C VAL A 98 -11.01 0.99 -7.27
N LEU A 99 -9.75 0.90 -6.85
CA LEU A 99 -8.77 1.99 -6.85
C LEU A 99 -7.63 1.76 -7.84
N ALA A 100 -7.11 0.52 -7.94
CA ALA A 100 -5.97 0.16 -8.77
C ALA A 100 -5.94 -1.35 -9.09
N VAL A 101 -5.11 -1.73 -10.08
CA VAL A 101 -4.90 -3.14 -10.44
C VAL A 101 -4.32 -3.89 -9.24
N SER A 102 -5.04 -4.91 -8.80
CA SER A 102 -4.68 -5.72 -7.64
C SER A 102 -5.02 -7.18 -7.87
N ALA A 103 -4.27 -8.07 -7.23
CA ALA A 103 -4.48 -9.51 -7.30
C ALA A 103 -4.17 -10.16 -5.96
N HIS A 104 -4.72 -11.36 -5.76
CA HIS A 104 -4.35 -12.16 -4.59
C HIS A 104 -2.84 -12.43 -4.63
N TRP A 105 -2.12 -12.24 -3.52
CA TRP A 105 -0.65 -12.36 -3.53
C TRP A 105 -0.20 -13.73 -4.03
N SER A 106 -0.91 -14.80 -3.66
CA SER A 106 -0.58 -16.17 -4.06
C SER A 106 -0.93 -16.50 -5.52
N SER A 107 -1.67 -15.63 -6.22
CA SER A 107 -1.96 -15.80 -7.65
C SER A 107 -0.94 -15.11 -8.56
N ILE A 108 0.02 -14.39 -7.98
CA ILE A 108 1.09 -13.71 -8.73
C ILE A 108 2.26 -14.68 -8.85
N SER A 109 2.66 -14.98 -10.08
CA SER A 109 3.91 -15.69 -10.37
C SER A 109 5.03 -14.69 -10.60
N VAL A 110 6.19 -14.96 -10.01
CA VAL A 110 7.43 -14.16 -10.12
C VAL A 110 8.45 -14.94 -10.94
#